data_AF-A0A0L8AGX9-F1
#
_entry.id   AF-A0A0L8AGX9-F1
#
_cell.length_a   1.000
_cell.length_b   1.000
_cell.length_c   1.000
_cell.angle_alpha   90.00
_cell.angle_beta   90.00
_cell.angle_gamma   90.00
#
_symmetry.space_group_name_H-M   'P 1'
#
loop_
_entity.id
_entity.type
_entity.pdbx_description
1 polymer ?
#
loop_
_entity_poly.entity_id
_entity_poly.type
_entity_poly.pdbx_seq_one_letter_code
_entity_poly.pdbx_strand_id
1 'polypeptide(L)'
;MKKETSIWINLYNTLFVISSMYEDLQHLESSVFEVLDELESSIADGLRQKSLNFYRENNWIDEDQEKELQKFHQFLDGIDAKYWNEYDFDNSEDWILARAWAKSIIQKLDIKMNGWNSTGEIVIEE
;
A
#
# COMPACT_ATOMS: atom_id res chain seq x y z
N MET A 1 10.64 14.94 11.42
CA MET A 1 10.01 15.40 10.18
C MET A 1 10.37 14.58 8.93
N LYS A 2 11.59 14.62 8.34
CA LYS A 2 11.87 13.89 7.08
C LYS A 2 11.64 12.35 7.11
N LYS A 3 11.86 11.68 8.24
CA LYS A 3 11.62 10.24 8.38
C LYS A 3 10.13 9.88 8.53
N GLU A 4 9.31 10.80 9.01
CA GLU A 4 7.93 10.53 9.42
C GLU A 4 7.02 10.54 8.18
N THR A 5 7.25 11.47 7.27
CA THR A 5 6.60 11.52 5.95
C THR A 5 6.90 10.27 5.12
N SER A 6 8.13 9.74 5.19
CA SER A 6 8.53 8.55 4.43
C SER A 6 7.75 7.29 4.83
N ILE A 7 7.40 7.13 6.10
CA ILE A 7 6.70 5.92 6.57
C ILE A 7 5.21 6.00 6.16
N TRP A 8 4.57 7.17 6.30
CA TRP A 8 3.17 7.34 5.82
C TRP A 8 3.03 7.17 4.30
N ILE A 9 3.99 7.70 3.55
CA ILE A 9 4.11 7.47 2.10
C ILE A 9 4.16 5.97 1.79
N ASN A 10 4.87 5.17 2.59
CA ASN A 10 4.97 3.73 2.38
C ASN A 10 3.62 3.02 2.58
N LEU A 11 2.81 3.37 3.59
CA LEU A 11 1.48 2.77 3.74
C LEU A 11 0.60 3.07 2.52
N TYR A 12 0.52 4.34 2.12
CA TYR A 12 -0.31 4.73 1.00
C TYR A 12 0.15 4.09 -0.31
N ASN A 13 1.45 4.16 -0.61
CA ASN A 13 2.00 3.57 -1.84
C ASN A 13 1.76 2.07 -1.90
N THR A 14 1.94 1.37 -0.79
CA THR A 14 1.63 -0.06 -0.69
C THR A 14 0.16 -0.34 -1.02
N LEU A 15 -0.77 0.38 -0.39
CA LEU A 15 -2.20 0.20 -0.66
C LEU A 15 -2.56 0.59 -2.10
N PHE A 16 -1.98 1.67 -2.62
CA PHE A 16 -2.20 2.16 -3.98
C PHE A 16 -1.74 1.13 -5.01
N VAL A 17 -0.54 0.59 -4.87
CA VAL A 17 0.01 -0.41 -5.79
C VAL A 17 -0.86 -1.67 -5.79
N ILE A 18 -1.26 -2.18 -4.62
CA ILE A 18 -2.16 -3.35 -4.54
C ILE A 18 -3.54 -3.04 -5.13
N SER A 19 -4.01 -1.80 -4.99
CA SER A 19 -5.31 -1.38 -5.53
C SER A 19 -5.34 -1.20 -7.05
N SER A 20 -4.17 -1.08 -7.68
CA SER A 20 -4.02 -0.80 -9.12
C SER A 20 -4.02 -2.09 -9.95
N MET A 21 -4.30 -1.96 -11.24
CA MET A 21 -4.03 -3.03 -12.21
C MET A 21 -2.55 -3.05 -12.53
N TYR A 22 -2.00 -4.20 -12.94
CA TYR A 22 -0.60 -4.27 -13.34
C TYR A 22 -0.31 -3.34 -14.53
N GLU A 23 -1.22 -3.27 -15.51
CA GLU A 23 -1.12 -2.37 -16.67
C GLU A 23 -1.01 -0.89 -16.27
N ASP A 24 -1.76 -0.45 -15.24
CA ASP A 24 -1.70 0.93 -14.73
C ASP A 24 -0.32 1.25 -14.14
N LEU A 25 0.32 0.25 -13.52
CA LEU A 25 1.63 0.38 -12.90
C LEU A 25 2.76 0.44 -13.95
N GLN A 26 2.60 -0.23 -15.09
CA GLN A 26 3.56 -0.20 -16.20
C GLN A 26 3.74 1.20 -16.81
N HIS A 27 2.76 2.09 -16.64
CA HIS A 27 2.78 3.46 -17.17
C HIS A 27 3.51 4.47 -16.28
N LEU A 28 3.95 4.08 -15.09
CA LEU A 28 4.75 4.94 -14.21
C LEU A 28 6.16 5.09 -14.80
N GLU A 29 6.39 6.18 -15.55
CA GLU A 29 7.63 6.48 -16.30
C GLU A 29 8.87 6.54 -15.39
N SER A 30 9.56 5.40 -15.22
CA SER A 30 11.03 5.34 -15.19
C SER A 30 11.48 3.87 -15.27
N SER A 31 12.67 3.64 -15.80
CA SER A 31 13.30 2.34 -16.03
C SER A 31 13.72 1.59 -14.75
N VAL A 32 12.87 1.52 -13.74
CA VAL A 32 13.20 1.09 -12.38
C VAL A 32 11.98 0.31 -11.86
N PHE A 33 12.13 -0.58 -10.89
CA PHE A 33 11.04 -1.39 -10.30
C PHE A 33 10.67 -2.63 -11.13
N GLU A 34 11.22 -3.78 -10.76
CA GLU A 34 10.44 -5.03 -10.81
C GLU A 34 9.26 -4.79 -9.85
N VAL A 35 8.15 -4.27 -10.39
CA VAL A 35 6.99 -3.74 -9.65
C VAL A 35 6.55 -4.67 -8.52
N LEU A 36 6.73 -5.98 -8.69
CA LEU A 36 6.36 -7.00 -7.73
C LEU A 36 7.41 -7.23 -6.63
N ASP A 37 8.69 -7.23 -6.95
CA ASP A 37 9.79 -7.40 -5.98
C ASP A 37 9.87 -6.20 -5.02
N GLU A 38 9.64 -5.01 -5.57
CA GLU A 38 9.57 -3.79 -4.75
C GLU A 38 8.23 -3.62 -4.04
N LEU A 39 7.13 -4.17 -4.59
CA LEU A 39 5.86 -4.29 -3.88
C LEU A 39 6.01 -5.21 -2.66
N GLU A 40 6.69 -6.35 -2.77
CA GLU A 40 6.94 -7.24 -1.64
C GLU A 40 7.70 -6.51 -0.52
N SER A 41 8.74 -5.76 -0.89
CA SER A 41 9.51 -4.91 0.04
C SER A 41 8.66 -3.78 0.65
N SER A 42 7.78 -3.16 -0.14
CA SER A 42 6.91 -2.06 0.30
C SER A 42 5.76 -2.55 1.19
N ILE A 43 5.20 -3.73 0.91
CA ILE A 43 4.26 -4.43 1.80
C ILE A 43 4.92 -4.69 3.13
N ALA A 44 6.14 -5.24 3.09
CA ALA A 44 6.91 -5.51 4.29
C ALA A 44 7.17 -4.25 5.12
N ASP A 45 7.38 -3.07 4.52
CA ASP A 45 7.66 -1.86 5.28
C ASP A 45 6.42 -1.06 5.67
N GLY A 46 5.40 -0.99 4.83
CA GLY A 46 4.18 -0.20 5.06
C GLY A 46 3.21 -0.83 6.05
N LEU A 47 3.13 -2.17 6.08
CA LEU A 47 2.11 -2.92 6.83
C LEU A 47 2.67 -3.73 8.02
N ARG A 48 3.99 -3.68 8.28
CA ARG A 48 4.58 -4.30 9.48
C ARG A 48 4.06 -3.68 10.76
N GLN A 49 3.95 -4.51 11.82
CA GLN A 49 3.49 -4.08 13.15
C GLN A 49 4.20 -2.83 13.68
N LYS A 50 5.50 -2.69 13.43
CA LYS A 50 6.26 -1.51 13.86
C LYS A 50 5.79 -0.23 13.18
N SER A 51 5.45 -0.30 11.88
CA SER A 51 4.93 0.83 11.10
C SER A 51 3.50 1.15 11.50
N LEU A 52 2.66 0.12 11.72
CA LEU A 52 1.30 0.30 12.20
C LEU A 52 1.25 0.95 13.60
N ASN A 53 2.09 0.48 14.53
CA ASN A 53 2.27 1.12 15.83
C ASN A 53 2.64 2.59 15.68
N PHE A 54 3.57 2.89 14.76
CA PHE A 54 4.00 4.26 14.50
C PHE A 54 2.86 5.14 13.97
N TYR A 55 2.05 4.66 13.03
CA TYR A 55 0.88 5.41 12.54
C TYR A 55 -0.14 5.67 13.65
N ARG A 56 -0.40 4.67 14.50
CA ARG A 56 -1.32 4.82 15.64
C ARG A 56 -0.78 5.81 16.68
N GLU A 57 0.50 5.72 17.03
CA GLU A 57 1.16 6.66 17.97
C GLU A 57 1.11 8.12 17.49
N ASN A 58 1.06 8.33 16.17
CA ASN A 58 0.91 9.65 15.56
C ASN A 58 -0.56 10.04 15.28
N ASN A 59 -1.54 9.23 15.70
CA ASN A 59 -2.97 9.42 15.46
C ASN A 59 -3.35 9.51 13.96
N TRP A 60 -2.58 8.87 13.08
CA TRP A 60 -2.92 8.80 11.66
C TRP A 60 -3.89 7.66 11.34
N ILE A 61 -3.93 6.65 12.21
CA ILE A 61 -4.92 5.59 12.18
C ILE A 61 -5.43 5.31 13.59
N ASP A 62 -6.65 4.78 13.70
CA ASP A 62 -7.22 4.29 14.96
C ASP A 62 -6.96 2.77 15.18
N GLU A 63 -7.43 2.24 16.31
CA GLU A 63 -7.25 0.83 16.67
C GLU A 63 -7.99 -0.13 15.72
N ASP A 64 -9.14 0.28 15.17
CA ASP A 64 -9.93 -0.56 14.27
C ASP A 64 -9.29 -0.59 12.87
N GLN A 65 -8.78 0.55 12.41
CA GLN A 65 -7.97 0.67 11.19
C GLN A 65 -6.65 -0.09 11.31
N GLU A 66 -5.95 -0.02 12.44
CA GLU A 66 -4.76 -0.84 12.71
C GLU A 66 -5.07 -2.34 12.60
N LYS A 67 -6.15 -2.81 13.25
CA LYS A 67 -6.57 -4.21 13.17
C LYS A 67 -6.94 -4.63 11.75
N GLU A 68 -7.59 -3.76 10.99
CA GLU A 68 -7.93 -4.03 9.59
C GLU A 68 -6.67 -4.17 8.73
N LEU A 69 -5.70 -3.27 8.89
CA LEU A 69 -4.41 -3.32 8.21
C LEU A 69 -3.60 -4.57 8.56
N GLN A 70 -3.61 -5.01 9.83
CA GLN A 70 -2.97 -6.26 10.24
C GLN A 70 -3.62 -7.49 9.59
N LYS A 71 -4.95 -7.54 9.54
CA LYS A 71 -5.67 -8.63 8.86
C LYS A 71 -5.37 -8.67 7.38
N PHE A 72 -5.28 -7.49 6.76
CA PHE A 72 -4.92 -7.37 5.35
C PHE A 72 -3.48 -7.85 5.10
N HIS A 73 -2.52 -7.48 5.94
CA HIS A 73 -1.15 -7.99 5.86
C HIS A 73 -1.09 -9.52 5.97
N GLN A 74 -1.80 -10.10 6.95
CA GLN A 74 -1.89 -11.56 7.10
C GLN A 74 -2.52 -12.25 5.90
N PHE A 75 -3.47 -11.59 5.24
CA PHE A 75 -4.07 -12.09 4.01
C PHE A 75 -3.04 -12.12 2.87
N LEU A 76 -2.25 -11.05 2.70
CA LEU A 76 -1.17 -10.99 1.70
C LEU A 76 -0.09 -12.06 1.96
N ASP A 77 0.31 -12.27 3.21
CA ASP A 77 1.24 -13.34 3.62
C ASP A 77 0.72 -14.76 3.27
N GLY A 78 -0.61 -14.89 3.11
CA GLY A 78 -1.27 -16.15 2.75
C GLY A 78 -1.37 -16.41 1.25
N ILE A 79 -1.07 -15.43 0.39
CA ILE A 79 -1.09 -15.60 -1.07
C ILE A 79 0.07 -16.49 -1.48
N ASP A 80 -0.23 -17.59 -2.19
CA ASP A 80 0.79 -18.53 -2.66
C ASP A 80 1.84 -17.81 -3.52
N ALA A 81 3.12 -18.04 -3.23
CA ALA A 81 4.26 -17.46 -3.94
C ALA A 81 4.16 -17.60 -5.46
N LYS A 82 3.52 -18.66 -5.98
CA LYS A 82 3.32 -18.83 -7.42
C LYS A 82 2.48 -17.71 -8.04
N TYR A 83 1.60 -17.04 -7.29
CA TYR A 83 0.76 -15.95 -7.76
C TYR A 83 1.43 -14.57 -7.64
N TRP A 84 2.64 -14.49 -7.08
CA TRP A 84 3.42 -13.26 -7.00
C TRP A 84 4.20 -13.02 -8.30
N ASN A 85 3.49 -12.97 -9.44
CA ASN A 85 4.07 -12.69 -10.74
C ASN A 85 3.12 -11.86 -11.59
N GLU A 86 3.65 -11.23 -12.64
CA GLU A 86 2.90 -10.29 -13.51
C GLU A 86 1.69 -10.91 -14.22
N TYR A 87 1.73 -12.21 -14.52
CA TYR A 87 0.64 -12.90 -15.21
C TYR A 87 -0.56 -13.13 -14.29
N ASP A 88 -0.29 -13.40 -13.01
CA ASP A 88 -1.30 -13.75 -12.02
C ASP A 88 -1.76 -12.56 -11.19
N PHE A 89 -1.02 -11.46 -11.17
CA PHE A 89 -1.34 -10.25 -10.40
C PHE A 89 -2.74 -9.70 -10.69
N ASP A 90 -3.19 -9.74 -11.94
CA ASP A 90 -4.52 -9.25 -12.31
C ASP A 90 -5.61 -10.31 -12.35
N ASN A 91 -5.22 -11.58 -12.36
CA ASN A 91 -6.10 -12.68 -12.77
C ASN A 91 -6.33 -13.72 -11.67
N SER A 92 -5.52 -13.74 -10.61
CA SER A 92 -5.75 -14.64 -9.49
C SER A 92 -6.90 -14.14 -8.62
N GLU A 93 -7.71 -15.07 -8.11
CA GLU A 93 -8.79 -14.73 -7.17
C GLU A 93 -8.24 -14.02 -5.93
N ASP A 94 -7.05 -14.41 -5.46
CA ASP A 94 -6.37 -13.83 -4.31
C ASP A 94 -6.01 -12.36 -4.54
N TRP A 95 -5.44 -12.00 -5.70
CA TRP A 95 -5.10 -10.61 -6.01
C TRP A 95 -6.33 -9.75 -6.30
N ILE A 96 -7.36 -10.32 -6.93
CA ILE A 96 -8.64 -9.63 -7.11
C ILE A 96 -9.25 -9.25 -5.74
N LEU A 97 -9.20 -10.16 -4.77
CA LEU A 97 -9.63 -9.91 -3.40
C LEU A 97 -8.71 -8.90 -2.69
N ALA A 98 -7.38 -9.05 -2.83
CA ALA A 98 -6.40 -8.12 -2.27
C ALA A 98 -6.67 -6.68 -2.72
N ARG A 99 -6.90 -6.50 -4.03
CA ARG A 99 -7.20 -5.23 -4.66
C ARG A 99 -8.49 -4.62 -4.13
N ALA A 100 -9.57 -5.40 -4.07
CA ALA A 100 -10.85 -4.93 -3.56
C ALA A 100 -10.74 -4.50 -2.08
N TRP A 101 -10.00 -5.26 -1.28
CA TRP A 101 -9.77 -4.94 0.12
C TRP A 101 -8.90 -3.68 0.28
N ALA A 102 -7.80 -3.56 -0.45
CA ALA A 102 -6.96 -2.36 -0.46
C ALA A 102 -7.76 -1.10 -0.81
N LYS A 103 -8.63 -1.16 -1.82
CA LYS A 103 -9.55 -0.05 -2.18
C LYS A 103 -10.47 0.33 -1.03
N SER A 104 -11.05 -0.66 -0.35
CA SER A 104 -11.89 -0.43 0.83
C SER A 104 -11.10 0.22 1.97
N ILE A 105 -9.87 -0.22 2.23
CA ILE A 105 -9.01 0.37 3.27
C ILE A 105 -8.69 1.83 2.94
N ILE A 106 -8.30 2.14 1.69
CA ILE A 106 -8.03 3.52 1.25
C ILE A 106 -9.24 4.42 1.49
N GLN A 107 -10.45 3.94 1.18
CA GLN A 107 -11.69 4.69 1.41
C GLN A 107 -11.95 4.94 2.91
N LYS A 108 -11.66 3.97 3.76
CA LYS A 108 -11.88 4.04 5.22
C LYS A 108 -10.83 4.84 5.98
N LEU A 109 -9.62 4.91 5.45
CA LEU A 109 -8.54 5.71 6.04
C LEU A 109 -8.80 7.22 5.91
N ASP A 110 -9.90 7.63 5.26
CA ASP A 110 -10.30 9.03 5.01
C ASP A 110 -9.07 9.89 4.70
N ILE A 111 -8.23 9.36 3.79
CA ILE A 111 -6.98 10.02 3.46
C ILE A 111 -7.40 11.31 2.78
N LYS A 112 -7.35 12.40 3.53
CA LYS A 112 -7.32 13.76 3.02
C LYS A 112 -6.06 13.89 2.17
N MET A 113 -6.09 13.28 1.00
CA MET A 113 -5.09 13.44 -0.04
C MET A 113 -5.27 14.86 -0.57
N ASN A 114 -4.62 15.82 0.06
CA ASN A 114 -4.43 17.15 -0.52
C ASN A 114 -3.41 17.03 -1.66
N GLY A 115 -3.77 16.28 -2.71
CA GLY A 115 -3.05 16.17 -3.96
C GLY A 115 -1.68 15.48 -3.88
N TRP A 116 -1.43 14.63 -4.86
CA TRP A 116 -0.06 14.36 -5.28
C TRP A 116 0.42 15.61 -6.02
N ASN A 117 1.58 16.17 -5.66
CA ASN A 117 2.24 17.06 -6.59
C ASN A 117 2.76 16.24 -7.79
N SER A 118 3.05 16.89 -8.92
CA SER A 118 3.51 16.24 -10.16
C SER A 118 4.82 15.45 -10.03
N THR A 119 5.40 15.37 -8.84
CA THR A 119 6.65 14.66 -8.53
C THR A 119 6.45 13.46 -7.59
N GLY A 120 5.21 13.15 -7.19
CA GLY A 120 4.92 12.00 -6.35
C GLY A 120 5.15 12.19 -4.86
N GLU A 121 5.21 13.44 -4.39
CA GLU A 121 5.35 13.76 -2.97
C GLU A 121 3.98 14.06 -2.36
N ILE A 122 3.76 13.57 -1.13
CA ILE A 122 2.57 13.93 -0.34
C ILE A 122 2.70 15.38 0.10
N VAL A 123 1.76 16.22 -0.33
CA VAL A 123 1.60 17.57 0.17
C VAL A 123 0.64 17.52 1.36
N ILE A 124 1.15 17.82 2.56
CA ILE A 124 0.31 18.07 3.74
C ILE A 124 0.11 19.59 3.79
N GLU A 125 -1.06 20.08 3.39
CA GLU A 125 -1.43 21.48 3.64
C GLU A 125 -1.77 21.66 5.12
N GLU A 126 -1.13 22.64 5.76
CA GLU A 126 -1.37 23.07 7.15
C GLU A 126 -2.75 23.72 7.34
#